data_AF-A0A7X9FA37-F1
#
_entry.id   AF-A0A7X9FA37-F1
#
_cell.length_a   1.000
_cell.length_b   1.000
_cell.length_c   1.000
_cell.angle_alpha   90.00
_cell.angle_beta   90.00
_cell.angle_gamma   90.00
#
_symmetry.space_group_name_H-M   'P 1'
#
loop_
_entity.id
_entity.type
_entity.pdbx_description
1 polymer ?
#
loop_
_entity_poly.entity_id
_entity_poly.type
_entity_poly.pdbx_seq_one_letter_code
_entity_poly.pdbx_strand_id
1 'polypeptide(L)'
;MPPPRRTSPPLGAIRVTTGKVIKKEGRLAIFIGVENGYPAGLDINRIKEFYDLGARYMTLSHSRNNDICDSSTDPAGPEHNGLSSFGEEVVRRMNALGMMVDVSHISDEAFYDVLNISSVPVIASHSSCRALCENPRNLSDDMILALKKNGGVIQICILSAYLKSPEANPVLDSTIAEIRRKYGDGRNLTGEQMRSMRDEIRAAQKKYEKLATVKDLVDHIDHVVQIAGIDYVGIGTDFDGGGKIAGCSNVAEMKNITIELLRRGYSRKEIEKIWSGNIMRVLRTAEAYAAGQNQASLLP
;
A
#
# COMPACT_ATOMS: atom_id res chain seq x y z
N MET A 1 6.49 -47.06 -1.52
CA MET A 1 6.50 -46.02 -2.57
C MET A 1 6.48 -44.66 -1.89
N PRO A 2 7.36 -43.72 -2.26
CA PRO A 2 7.22 -42.34 -1.82
C PRO A 2 5.90 -41.77 -2.38
N PRO A 3 5.19 -40.89 -1.65
CA PRO A 3 4.00 -40.25 -2.18
C PRO A 3 4.35 -39.48 -3.47
N PRO A 4 3.43 -39.40 -4.44
CA PRO A 4 3.69 -38.67 -5.66
C PRO A 4 4.10 -37.24 -5.31
N ARG A 5 5.24 -36.80 -5.87
CA ARG A 5 5.65 -35.39 -5.79
C ARG A 5 4.50 -34.59 -6.37
N ARG A 6 3.84 -33.79 -5.53
CA ARG A 6 2.88 -32.78 -5.99
C ARG A 6 3.67 -31.88 -6.93
N THR A 7 3.39 -31.96 -8.22
CA THR A 7 3.88 -30.97 -9.17
C THR A 7 3.33 -29.65 -8.67
N SER A 8 4.22 -28.78 -8.17
CA SER A 8 3.87 -27.38 -7.97
C SER A 8 3.28 -26.92 -9.30
N PRO A 9 2.08 -26.32 -9.34
CA PRO A 9 1.65 -25.66 -10.56
C PRO A 9 2.79 -24.73 -11.00
N PRO A 10 2.97 -24.48 -12.32
CA PRO A 10 3.84 -23.40 -12.75
C PRO A 10 3.52 -22.17 -11.90
N LEU A 11 4.51 -21.30 -11.64
CA LEU A 11 4.36 -20.00 -10.94
C LEU A 11 3.34 -19.12 -11.68
N GLY A 12 2.09 -19.56 -11.69
CA GLY A 12 0.93 -18.95 -12.28
C GLY A 12 0.41 -18.04 -11.21
N ALA A 13 0.53 -16.76 -11.48
CA ALA A 13 0.28 -15.74 -10.50
C ALA A 13 -1.17 -15.81 -9.96
N ILE A 14 -1.31 -15.72 -8.63
CA ILE A 14 -2.58 -15.98 -7.92
C ILE A 14 -3.66 -15.03 -8.44
N ARG A 15 -4.80 -15.60 -8.86
CA ARG A 15 -6.02 -14.87 -9.19
C ARG A 15 -6.98 -14.87 -8.02
N VAL A 16 -8.02 -14.04 -8.02
CA VAL A 16 -8.99 -14.02 -6.90
C VAL A 16 -9.64 -15.39 -6.67
N THR A 17 -9.94 -16.13 -7.75
CA THR A 17 -10.51 -17.48 -7.67
C THR A 17 -9.55 -18.46 -7.00
N THR A 18 -8.28 -18.47 -7.42
CA THR A 18 -7.24 -19.34 -6.83
C THR A 18 -6.97 -18.98 -5.37
N GLY A 19 -6.96 -17.69 -5.01
CA GLY A 19 -6.79 -17.25 -3.62
C GLY A 19 -7.89 -17.78 -2.69
N LYS A 20 -9.16 -17.78 -3.14
CA LYS A 20 -10.27 -18.36 -2.38
C LYS A 20 -10.13 -19.88 -2.19
N VAL A 21 -9.65 -20.59 -3.21
CA VAL A 21 -9.39 -22.04 -3.12
C VAL A 21 -8.28 -22.34 -2.11
N ILE A 22 -7.14 -21.65 -2.22
CA ILE A 22 -6.01 -21.78 -1.28
C ILE A 22 -6.46 -21.55 0.16
N LYS A 23 -7.30 -20.53 0.40
CA LYS A 23 -7.83 -20.26 1.75
C LYS A 23 -8.72 -21.39 2.27
N LYS A 24 -9.59 -21.96 1.42
CA LYS A 24 -10.44 -23.12 1.78
C LYS A 24 -9.62 -24.36 2.11
N GLU A 25 -8.45 -24.51 1.51
CA GLU A 25 -7.49 -25.58 1.82
C GLU A 25 -6.68 -25.35 3.11
N GLY A 26 -6.93 -24.25 3.85
CA GLY A 26 -6.18 -23.91 5.06
C GLY A 26 -4.76 -23.40 4.80
N ARG A 27 -4.45 -22.99 3.57
CA ARG A 27 -3.14 -22.46 3.16
C ARG A 27 -3.17 -20.93 3.08
N LEU A 28 -1.99 -20.32 3.12
CA LEU A 28 -1.82 -18.88 2.90
C LEU A 28 -1.72 -18.58 1.41
N ALA A 29 -2.51 -17.61 0.94
CA ALA A 29 -2.40 -17.07 -0.41
C ALA A 29 -1.50 -15.83 -0.38
N ILE A 30 -0.44 -15.85 -1.19
CA ILE A 30 0.54 -14.76 -1.29
C ILE A 30 0.32 -14.05 -2.62
N PHE A 31 -0.05 -12.78 -2.56
CA PHE A 31 -0.15 -11.91 -3.73
C PHE A 31 1.09 -11.03 -3.78
N ILE A 32 1.65 -10.86 -4.97
CA ILE A 32 2.88 -10.09 -5.17
C ILE A 32 2.51 -8.66 -5.57
N GLY A 33 3.07 -7.70 -4.86
CA GLY A 33 3.05 -6.28 -5.19
C GLY A 33 4.44 -5.78 -5.54
N VAL A 34 4.52 -4.82 -6.45
CA VAL A 34 5.77 -4.10 -6.75
C VAL A 34 5.62 -2.69 -6.21
N GLU A 35 6.43 -2.32 -5.22
CA GLU A 35 6.44 -0.97 -4.70
C GLU A 35 7.58 -0.18 -5.35
N ASN A 36 7.23 0.91 -6.04
CA ASN A 36 8.05 1.70 -6.95
C ASN A 36 8.16 1.12 -8.37
N GLY A 37 7.64 1.86 -9.35
CA GLY A 37 7.78 1.54 -10.77
C GLY A 37 9.16 1.87 -11.37
N TYR A 38 10.07 2.51 -10.62
CA TYR A 38 11.42 2.88 -11.06
C TYR A 38 12.18 1.77 -11.81
N PRO A 39 12.14 0.47 -11.40
CA PRO A 39 12.84 -0.59 -12.13
C PRO A 39 12.34 -0.84 -13.57
N ALA A 40 11.20 -0.27 -13.97
CA ALA A 40 10.75 -0.32 -15.36
C ALA A 40 11.61 0.54 -16.30
N GLY A 41 12.30 1.56 -15.77
CA GLY A 41 12.93 2.61 -16.59
C GLY A 41 11.92 3.18 -17.59
N LEU A 42 12.29 3.26 -18.87
CA LEU A 42 11.41 3.65 -19.96
C LEU A 42 10.95 2.46 -20.83
N ASP A 43 11.07 1.22 -20.34
CA ASP A 43 10.65 0.01 -21.06
C ASP A 43 9.27 -0.46 -20.59
N ILE A 44 8.23 -0.13 -21.37
CA ILE A 44 6.84 -0.51 -21.08
C ILE A 44 6.63 -2.03 -20.97
N ASN A 45 7.53 -2.85 -21.53
CA ASN A 45 7.43 -4.31 -21.45
C ASN A 45 7.74 -4.83 -20.04
N ARG A 46 8.47 -4.08 -19.21
CA ARG A 46 8.78 -4.45 -17.82
C ARG A 46 7.53 -4.63 -16.98
N ILE A 47 6.48 -3.86 -17.27
CA ILE A 47 5.18 -3.99 -16.59
C ILE A 47 4.57 -5.39 -16.83
N LYS A 48 4.68 -5.89 -18.07
CA LYS A 48 4.24 -7.25 -18.41
C LYS A 48 5.13 -8.29 -17.75
N GLU A 49 6.45 -8.09 -17.75
CA GLU A 49 7.39 -9.00 -17.10
C GLU A 49 7.08 -9.17 -15.61
N PHE A 50 6.86 -8.07 -14.87
CA PHE A 50 6.45 -8.13 -13.47
C PHE A 50 5.13 -8.88 -13.29
N TYR A 51 4.15 -8.64 -14.17
CA TYR A 51 2.87 -9.34 -14.15
C TYR A 51 3.01 -10.85 -14.36
N ASP A 52 3.80 -11.25 -15.37
CA ASP A 52 4.06 -12.64 -15.73
C ASP A 52 4.79 -13.37 -14.60
N LEU A 53 5.66 -12.66 -13.85
CA LEU A 53 6.36 -13.19 -12.68
C LEU A 53 5.49 -13.34 -11.43
N GLY A 54 4.30 -12.72 -11.36
CA GLY A 54 3.53 -12.75 -10.12
C GLY A 54 2.69 -11.53 -9.81
N ALA A 55 3.15 -10.36 -10.22
CA ALA A 55 2.67 -9.10 -9.68
C ALA A 55 1.18 -8.87 -10.00
N ARG A 56 0.45 -8.34 -9.01
CA ARG A 56 -0.99 -8.03 -9.12
C ARG A 56 -1.31 -6.58 -8.83
N TYR A 57 -0.39 -5.85 -8.25
CA TYR A 57 -0.42 -4.41 -8.20
C TYR A 57 0.99 -3.84 -8.32
N MET A 58 1.07 -2.57 -8.70
CA MET A 58 2.31 -1.80 -8.65
C MET A 58 2.04 -0.38 -8.16
N THR A 59 2.84 0.09 -7.21
CA THR A 59 2.89 1.48 -6.76
C THR A 59 3.77 2.27 -7.73
N LEU A 60 3.26 3.37 -8.29
CA LEU A 60 3.92 4.04 -9.42
C LEU A 60 5.24 4.71 -9.02
N SER A 61 5.30 5.34 -7.85
CA SER A 61 6.54 5.87 -7.24
C SER A 61 6.68 5.41 -5.78
N HIS A 62 7.76 5.82 -5.13
CA HIS A 62 7.96 5.62 -3.70
C HIS A 62 8.26 6.97 -3.05
N SER A 63 9.37 7.13 -2.30
CA SER A 63 9.67 8.40 -1.62
C SER A 63 10.17 9.54 -2.51
N ARG A 64 10.46 9.26 -3.79
CA ARG A 64 11.05 10.21 -4.75
C ARG A 64 10.37 10.08 -6.11
N ASN A 65 10.43 11.14 -6.91
CA ASN A 65 9.97 11.15 -8.29
C ASN A 65 10.73 10.10 -9.11
N ASN A 66 10.10 9.63 -10.17
CA ASN A 66 10.71 8.78 -11.18
C ASN A 66 10.14 9.13 -12.56
N ASP A 67 10.59 8.42 -13.61
CA ASP A 67 10.14 8.66 -14.98
C ASP A 67 8.63 8.39 -15.23
N ILE A 68 7.91 7.85 -14.23
CA ILE A 68 6.48 7.53 -14.30
C ILE A 68 5.66 8.66 -13.69
N CYS A 69 6.02 9.13 -12.48
CA CYS A 69 5.22 10.11 -11.77
C CYS A 69 5.96 10.81 -10.62
N ASP A 70 5.34 11.90 -10.14
CA ASP A 70 5.78 12.61 -8.95
C ASP A 70 5.40 11.87 -7.66
N SER A 71 6.27 11.96 -6.66
CA SER A 71 6.05 11.47 -5.29
C SER A 71 5.50 12.57 -4.41
N SER A 72 4.59 12.23 -3.51
CA SER A 72 4.10 13.12 -2.44
C SER A 72 5.19 13.62 -1.49
N THR A 73 6.36 12.98 -1.48
CA THR A 73 7.44 13.27 -0.52
C THR A 73 8.76 13.68 -1.16
N ASP A 74 8.82 13.93 -2.47
CA ASP A 74 10.09 14.36 -3.06
C ASP A 74 10.47 15.78 -2.59
N PRO A 75 11.61 15.96 -1.90
CA PRO A 75 12.02 17.28 -1.43
C PRO A 75 12.40 18.24 -2.57
N ALA A 76 12.63 17.74 -3.79
CA ALA A 76 12.91 18.57 -4.96
C ALA A 76 11.64 19.21 -5.56
N GLY A 77 10.45 18.80 -5.10
CA GLY A 77 9.17 19.22 -5.68
C GLY A 77 8.79 18.39 -6.92
N PRO A 78 7.71 18.76 -7.62
CA PRO A 78 7.23 18.02 -8.78
C PRO A 78 8.17 18.14 -9.98
N GLU A 79 8.32 17.05 -10.72
CA GLU A 79 9.02 16.97 -12.00
C GLU A 79 8.03 17.01 -13.17
N HIS A 80 6.90 16.30 -13.04
CA HIS A 80 5.89 16.16 -14.10
C HIS A 80 4.63 16.98 -13.85
N ASN A 81 4.42 17.45 -12.62
CA ASN A 81 3.16 17.95 -12.07
C ASN A 81 2.04 16.89 -12.13
N GLY A 82 2.39 15.65 -11.81
CA GLY A 82 1.48 14.50 -11.86
C GLY A 82 2.11 13.26 -12.49
N LEU A 83 1.45 12.69 -13.50
CA LEU A 83 2.03 11.63 -14.34
C LEU A 83 2.87 12.22 -15.48
N SER A 84 3.94 11.52 -15.86
CA SER A 84 4.60 11.76 -17.15
C SER A 84 3.81 11.15 -18.31
N SER A 85 4.13 11.48 -19.57
CA SER A 85 3.55 10.79 -20.74
C SER A 85 3.77 9.27 -20.68
N PHE A 86 4.94 8.83 -20.23
CA PHE A 86 5.24 7.41 -20.02
C PHE A 86 4.41 6.82 -18.87
N GLY A 87 4.18 7.59 -17.80
CA GLY A 87 3.31 7.21 -16.70
C GLY A 87 1.88 6.93 -17.13
N GLU A 88 1.32 7.73 -18.04
CA GLU A 88 0.01 7.45 -18.63
C GLU A 88 -0.02 6.10 -19.36
N GLU A 89 1.02 5.80 -20.15
CA GLU A 89 1.15 4.52 -20.85
C GLU A 89 1.24 3.35 -19.87
N VAL A 90 1.99 3.52 -18.77
CA VAL A 90 2.09 2.54 -17.69
C VAL A 90 0.73 2.24 -17.07
N VAL A 91 -0.07 3.27 -16.74
CA VAL A 91 -1.42 3.09 -16.17
C VAL A 91 -2.32 2.29 -17.14
N ARG A 92 -2.34 2.67 -18.42
CA ARG A 92 -3.12 1.94 -19.45
C ARG A 92 -2.62 0.51 -19.61
N ARG A 93 -1.30 0.28 -19.57
CA ARG A 93 -0.71 -1.05 -19.67
C ARG A 93 -1.09 -1.94 -18.48
N MET A 94 -1.08 -1.40 -17.27
CA MET A 94 -1.51 -2.11 -16.06
C MET A 94 -2.99 -2.52 -16.17
N ASN A 95 -3.86 -1.60 -16.61
CA ASN A 95 -5.29 -1.88 -16.83
C ASN A 95 -5.50 -2.99 -17.87
N ALA A 96 -4.78 -2.96 -19.00
CA ALA A 96 -4.86 -3.98 -20.03
C ALA A 96 -4.41 -5.38 -19.55
N LEU A 97 -3.49 -5.44 -18.58
CA LEU A 97 -3.02 -6.69 -17.96
C LEU A 97 -3.94 -7.18 -16.83
N GLY A 98 -4.80 -6.31 -16.28
CA GLY A 98 -5.53 -6.58 -15.05
C GLY A 98 -4.64 -6.49 -13.81
N MET A 99 -3.56 -5.70 -13.88
CA MET A 99 -2.75 -5.29 -12.73
C MET A 99 -3.40 -4.06 -12.08
N MET A 100 -3.62 -4.09 -10.76
CA MET A 100 -4.17 -2.94 -10.04
C MET A 100 -3.13 -1.81 -9.96
N VAL A 101 -3.58 -0.59 -10.21
CA VAL A 101 -2.77 0.62 -10.01
C VAL A 101 -2.82 1.00 -8.54
N ASP A 102 -1.66 1.11 -7.90
CA ASP A 102 -1.56 1.56 -6.52
C ASP A 102 -1.10 3.03 -6.46
N VAL A 103 -1.93 3.85 -5.81
CA VAL A 103 -1.77 5.30 -5.66
C VAL A 103 -1.23 5.70 -4.29
N SER A 104 -0.77 4.75 -3.48
CA SER A 104 0.08 5.10 -2.34
C SER A 104 1.37 5.76 -2.85
N HIS A 105 2.02 6.58 -2.03
CA HIS A 105 3.26 7.33 -2.32
C HIS A 105 3.17 8.48 -3.32
N ILE A 106 2.37 8.39 -4.37
CA ILE A 106 2.34 9.38 -5.46
C ILE A 106 1.79 10.74 -4.98
N SER A 107 2.09 11.82 -5.70
CA SER A 107 1.56 13.16 -5.41
C SER A 107 0.04 13.26 -5.58
N ASP A 108 -0.55 14.32 -5.05
CA ASP A 108 -1.99 14.58 -5.20
C ASP A 108 -2.38 14.75 -6.68
N GLU A 109 -1.55 15.44 -7.47
CA GLU A 109 -1.74 15.62 -8.91
C GLU A 109 -1.69 14.28 -9.65
N ALA A 110 -0.68 13.45 -9.36
CA ALA A 110 -0.54 12.13 -9.98
C ALA A 110 -1.72 11.22 -9.63
N PHE A 111 -2.24 11.31 -8.40
CA PHE A 111 -3.45 10.62 -7.99
C PHE A 111 -4.65 10.96 -8.87
N TYR A 112 -4.91 12.25 -9.12
CA TYR A 112 -6.04 12.65 -9.97
C TYR A 112 -5.84 12.27 -11.44
N ASP A 113 -4.61 12.37 -11.97
CA ASP A 113 -4.28 11.91 -13.32
C ASP A 113 -4.55 10.41 -13.49
N VAL A 114 -4.11 9.59 -12.52
CA VAL A 114 -4.39 8.16 -12.50
C VAL A 114 -5.90 7.89 -12.55
N LEU A 115 -6.70 8.60 -11.74
CA LEU A 115 -8.16 8.42 -11.73
C LEU A 115 -8.82 8.83 -13.05
N ASN A 116 -8.28 9.84 -13.74
CA ASN A 116 -8.79 10.29 -15.04
C ASN A 116 -8.47 9.29 -16.16
N ILE A 117 -7.35 8.57 -16.05
CA ILE A 117 -6.88 7.65 -17.09
C ILE A 117 -7.35 6.22 -16.87
N SER A 118 -7.46 5.79 -15.61
CA SER A 118 -7.70 4.38 -15.32
C SER A 118 -9.13 3.95 -15.62
N SER A 119 -9.27 2.90 -16.43
CA SER A 119 -10.55 2.28 -16.77
C SER A 119 -11.05 1.28 -15.72
N VAL A 120 -10.28 1.04 -14.65
CA VAL A 120 -10.61 0.08 -13.59
C VAL A 120 -10.40 0.71 -12.21
N PRO A 121 -10.98 0.13 -11.17
CA PRO A 121 -10.76 0.60 -9.81
C PRO A 121 -9.28 0.55 -9.40
N VAL A 122 -8.81 1.61 -8.74
CA VAL A 122 -7.45 1.70 -8.17
C VAL A 122 -7.41 1.27 -6.70
N ILE A 123 -6.22 1.10 -6.15
CA ILE A 123 -6.01 0.89 -4.71
C ILE A 123 -5.11 1.98 -4.15
N ALA A 124 -5.28 2.33 -2.88
CA ALA A 124 -4.19 2.87 -2.07
C ALA A 124 -3.81 1.76 -1.07
N SER A 125 -2.73 1.02 -1.35
CA SER A 125 -2.32 -0.19 -0.62
C SER A 125 -1.86 0.06 0.83
N HIS A 126 -1.35 1.25 1.14
CA HIS A 126 -1.01 1.70 2.51
C HIS A 126 -0.98 3.24 2.56
N SER A 127 -2.14 3.84 2.79
CA SER A 127 -2.29 5.27 3.05
C SER A 127 -3.35 5.50 4.13
N SER A 128 -3.35 6.66 4.78
CA SER A 128 -4.34 7.00 5.81
C SER A 128 -5.06 8.31 5.46
N CYS A 129 -5.73 8.94 6.43
CA CYS A 129 -6.64 10.07 6.21
C CYS A 129 -6.01 11.38 6.67
N ARG A 130 -5.90 12.34 5.75
CA ARG A 130 -5.26 13.63 6.01
C ARG A 130 -6.04 14.45 7.05
N ALA A 131 -7.37 14.33 7.06
CA ALA A 131 -8.26 14.98 8.02
C ALA A 131 -7.96 14.65 9.50
N LEU A 132 -7.39 13.47 9.78
CA LEU A 132 -7.03 13.05 11.15
C LEU A 132 -5.53 13.18 11.44
N CYS A 133 -4.69 13.12 10.40
CA CYS A 133 -3.26 13.29 10.50
C CYS A 133 -2.73 13.95 9.22
N GLU A 134 -2.45 15.26 9.30
CA GLU A 134 -1.94 16.04 8.18
C GLU A 134 -0.54 15.52 7.80
N ASN A 135 -0.48 14.80 6.68
CA ASN A 135 0.74 14.21 6.13
C ASN A 135 0.58 14.06 4.60
N PRO A 136 1.58 14.42 3.79
CA PRO A 136 1.51 14.26 2.34
C PRO A 136 1.31 12.80 1.89
N ARG A 137 1.66 11.81 2.74
CA ARG A 137 1.41 10.39 2.47
C ARG A 137 -0.05 9.96 2.67
N ASN A 138 -0.89 10.82 3.23
CA ASN A 138 -2.31 10.55 3.48
C ASN A 138 -3.20 11.19 2.43
N LEU A 139 -4.35 10.58 2.16
CA LEU A 139 -5.35 11.10 1.22
C LEU A 139 -6.24 12.15 1.90
N SER A 140 -6.55 13.23 1.18
CA SER A 140 -7.60 14.17 1.58
C SER A 140 -9.00 13.57 1.41
N ASP A 141 -10.01 14.19 2.00
CA ASP A 141 -11.39 13.73 1.87
C ASP A 141 -11.88 13.77 0.42
N ASP A 142 -11.48 14.79 -0.34
CA ASP A 142 -11.78 14.90 -1.77
C ASP A 142 -11.17 13.75 -2.58
N MET A 143 -9.94 13.36 -2.26
CA MET A 143 -9.29 12.19 -2.88
C MET A 143 -10.02 10.90 -2.50
N ILE A 144 -10.42 10.73 -1.24
CA ILE A 144 -11.18 9.54 -0.80
C ILE A 144 -12.54 9.46 -1.53
N LEU A 145 -13.24 10.59 -1.70
CA LEU A 145 -14.49 10.66 -2.47
C LEU A 145 -14.27 10.40 -3.96
N ALA A 146 -13.18 10.87 -4.55
CA ALA A 146 -12.81 10.58 -5.94
C ALA A 146 -12.48 9.09 -6.14
N LEU A 147 -11.71 8.49 -5.22
CA LEU A 147 -11.42 7.05 -5.21
C LEU A 147 -12.70 6.21 -5.10
N LYS A 148 -13.67 6.66 -4.30
CA LYS A 148 -15.02 6.06 -4.27
C LYS A 148 -15.71 6.11 -5.63
N LYS A 149 -15.71 7.25 -6.33
CA LYS A 149 -16.31 7.40 -7.67
C LYS A 149 -15.67 6.44 -8.68
N ASN A 150 -14.36 6.26 -8.61
CA ASN A 150 -13.62 5.28 -9.41
C ASN A 150 -13.94 3.81 -9.03
N GLY A 151 -14.45 3.56 -7.82
CA GLY A 151 -14.77 2.22 -7.31
C GLY A 151 -13.63 1.55 -6.53
N GLY A 152 -12.56 2.31 -6.25
CA GLY A 152 -11.32 1.84 -5.63
C GLY A 152 -11.46 1.47 -4.15
N VAL A 153 -10.31 1.29 -3.49
CA VAL A 153 -10.26 1.04 -2.03
C VAL A 153 -9.00 1.66 -1.41
N ILE A 154 -9.14 2.30 -0.26
CA ILE A 154 -7.99 2.70 0.58
C ILE A 154 -7.76 1.64 1.66
N GLN A 155 -6.55 1.14 1.77
CA GLN A 155 -6.10 0.26 2.83
C GLN A 155 -5.40 1.10 3.90
N ILE A 156 -6.01 1.26 5.08
CA ILE A 156 -5.50 2.16 6.13
C ILE A 156 -4.14 1.68 6.61
N CYS A 157 -3.15 2.58 6.56
CA CYS A 157 -1.77 2.28 6.92
C CYS A 157 -1.58 2.19 8.44
N ILE A 158 -0.90 1.15 8.90
CA ILE A 158 -0.57 0.95 10.33
C ILE A 158 0.77 1.61 10.69
N LEU A 159 1.08 2.77 10.11
CA LEU A 159 2.26 3.56 10.48
C LEU A 159 1.86 4.69 11.42
N SER A 160 2.45 4.73 12.63
CA SER A 160 2.07 5.72 13.65
C SER A 160 2.12 7.16 13.15
N ALA A 161 3.15 7.53 12.36
CA ALA A 161 3.31 8.87 11.80
C ALA A 161 2.27 9.25 10.72
N TYR A 162 1.49 8.28 10.22
CA TYR A 162 0.39 8.50 9.29
C TYR A 162 -0.99 8.45 9.97
N LEU A 163 -1.05 7.98 11.22
CA LEU A 163 -2.29 7.86 11.98
C LEU A 163 -2.47 8.97 13.02
N LYS A 164 -1.37 9.53 13.50
CA LYS A 164 -1.40 10.60 14.49
C LYS A 164 -0.18 11.49 14.28
N SER A 165 -0.40 12.80 14.26
CA SER A 165 0.71 13.76 14.22
C SER A 165 1.61 13.50 15.43
N PRO A 166 2.92 13.32 15.22
CA PRO A 166 3.84 13.01 16.31
C PRO A 166 3.86 14.15 17.32
N GLU A 167 3.65 13.82 18.59
CA GLU A 167 3.85 14.77 19.68
C GLU A 167 5.35 15.08 19.80
N ALA A 168 5.69 16.33 20.14
CA ALA A 168 7.08 16.71 20.40
C ALA A 168 7.70 15.77 21.44
N ASN A 169 8.89 15.25 21.13
CA ASN A 169 9.58 14.30 21.98
C ASN A 169 11.05 14.71 22.15
N PRO A 170 11.34 15.75 22.95
CA PRO A 170 12.68 16.31 23.07
C PRO A 170 13.75 15.27 23.48
N VAL A 171 13.35 14.25 24.24
CA VAL A 171 14.25 13.18 24.66
C VAL A 171 14.62 12.28 23.48
N LEU A 172 13.64 11.83 22.70
CA LEU A 172 13.91 11.06 21.49
C LEU A 172 14.70 11.89 20.48
N ASP A 173 14.30 13.15 20.24
CA ASP A 173 14.93 14.04 19.28
C ASP A 173 16.40 14.30 19.63
N SER A 174 16.70 14.60 20.90
CA SER A 174 18.09 14.77 21.36
C SER A 174 18.91 13.48 21.29
N THR A 175 18.31 12.33 21.61
CA THR A 175 18.97 11.01 21.49
C THR A 175 19.31 10.71 20.04
N ILE A 176 18.38 10.92 19.10
CA ILE A 176 18.61 10.71 17.67
C ILE A 176 19.65 11.71 17.13
N ALA A 177 19.64 12.97 17.58
CA ALA A 177 20.65 13.96 17.20
C ALA A 177 22.05 13.57 17.71
N GLU A 178 22.18 12.95 18.89
CA GLU A 178 23.44 12.41 19.38
C GLU A 178 23.94 11.24 18.53
N ILE A 179 23.06 10.30 18.19
CA ILE A 179 23.41 9.18 17.29
C ILE A 179 23.84 9.73 15.91
N ARG A 180 23.15 10.72 15.36
CA ARG A 180 23.54 11.38 14.11
C ARG A 180 24.87 12.11 14.20
N ARG A 181 25.20 12.74 15.33
CA ARG A 181 26.54 13.33 15.56
C ARG A 181 27.64 12.27 15.59
N LYS A 182 27.33 11.08 16.12
CA LYS A 182 28.26 9.95 16.17
C LYS A 182 28.50 9.30 14.79
N TYR A 183 27.46 9.15 13.97
CA TYR A 183 27.51 8.39 12.71
C TYR A 183 27.46 9.23 11.43
N GLY A 184 27.20 10.54 11.52
CA GLY A 184 27.01 11.41 10.37
C GLY A 184 25.68 11.16 9.63
N ASP A 185 25.66 11.45 8.34
CA ASP A 185 24.49 11.29 7.46
C ASP A 185 24.31 9.87 6.88
N GLY A 186 25.17 8.93 7.32
CA GLY A 186 25.12 7.53 6.91
C GLY A 186 25.74 7.22 5.54
N ARG A 187 26.18 8.21 4.75
CA ARG A 187 26.66 7.99 3.37
C ARG A 187 28.00 7.27 3.29
N ASN A 188 28.86 7.47 4.29
CA ASN A 188 30.24 6.95 4.33
C ASN A 188 30.44 5.83 5.36
N LEU A 189 29.36 5.21 5.87
CA LEU A 189 29.45 4.17 6.89
C LEU A 189 29.73 2.79 6.29
N THR A 190 30.54 1.99 6.97
CA THR A 190 30.62 0.56 6.68
C THR A 190 29.30 -0.13 7.00
N GLY A 191 29.08 -1.33 6.43
CA GLY A 191 27.88 -2.11 6.73
C GLY A 191 27.70 -2.42 8.22
N GLU A 192 28.80 -2.57 8.97
CA GLU A 192 28.74 -2.76 10.43
C GLU A 192 28.34 -1.49 11.16
N GLN A 193 28.96 -0.35 10.83
CA GLN A 193 28.61 0.94 11.42
C GLN A 193 27.16 1.32 11.13
N MET A 194 26.67 1.03 9.92
CA MET A 194 25.28 1.26 9.55
C MET A 194 24.32 0.37 10.35
N ARG A 195 24.70 -0.89 10.64
CA ARG A 195 23.92 -1.76 11.54
C ARG A 195 23.89 -1.21 12.96
N SER A 196 25.05 -0.85 13.53
CA SER A 196 25.11 -0.26 14.88
C SER A 196 24.29 1.02 14.99
N MET A 197 24.38 1.92 14.00
CA MET A 197 23.56 3.13 13.94
C MET A 197 22.07 2.80 13.94
N ARG A 198 21.63 1.85 13.11
CA ARG A 198 20.23 1.42 13.05
C ARG A 198 19.76 0.80 14.36
N ASP A 199 20.60 0.00 15.01
CA ASP A 199 20.26 -0.64 16.27
C ASP A 199 20.14 0.38 17.42
N GLU A 200 21.01 1.38 17.47
CA GLU A 200 20.91 2.49 18.43
C GLU A 200 19.65 3.33 18.21
N ILE A 201 19.34 3.67 16.95
CA ILE A 201 18.10 4.37 16.59
C ILE A 201 16.87 3.56 17.03
N ARG A 202 16.85 2.26 16.72
CA ARG A 202 15.76 1.35 17.11
C ARG A 202 15.62 1.24 18.62
N ALA A 203 16.72 1.19 19.36
CA ALA A 203 16.71 1.15 20.82
C ALA A 203 16.14 2.45 21.41
N ALA A 204 16.55 3.61 20.88
CA ALA A 204 16.02 4.91 21.29
C ALA A 204 14.51 5.02 21.00
N GLN A 205 14.08 4.66 19.79
CA GLN A 205 12.67 4.63 19.42
C GLN A 205 11.88 3.69 20.33
N LYS A 206 12.33 2.44 20.53
CA LYS A 206 11.66 1.48 21.42
C LYS A 206 11.45 2.04 22.84
N LYS A 207 12.37 2.86 23.34
CA LYS A 207 12.32 3.39 24.70
C LYS A 207 11.46 4.65 24.82
N TYR A 208 11.51 5.55 23.84
CA TYR A 208 10.97 6.90 23.99
C TYR A 208 9.82 7.22 23.03
N GLU A 209 9.64 6.45 21.96
CA GLU A 209 8.60 6.69 20.95
C GLU A 209 7.20 6.56 21.54
N LYS A 210 6.35 7.55 21.24
CA LYS A 210 4.92 7.51 21.51
C LYS A 210 4.21 7.11 20.24
N LEU A 211 3.75 5.86 20.20
CA LEU A 211 3.05 5.31 19.05
C LEU A 211 1.58 5.75 19.04
N ALA A 212 1.00 5.82 17.83
CA ALA A 212 -0.45 5.75 17.69
C ALA A 212 -0.94 4.39 18.21
N THR A 213 -2.23 4.26 18.46
CA THR A 213 -2.87 3.08 19.04
C THR A 213 -3.81 2.41 18.04
N VAL A 214 -4.31 1.22 18.39
CA VAL A 214 -5.39 0.57 17.63
C VAL A 214 -6.64 1.45 17.55
N LYS A 215 -6.89 2.33 18.52
CA LYS A 215 -8.02 3.27 18.47
C LYS A 215 -7.83 4.29 17.35
N ASP A 216 -6.64 4.90 17.28
CA ASP A 216 -6.32 5.86 16.22
C ASP A 216 -6.44 5.20 14.84
N LEU A 217 -5.94 3.96 14.69
CA LEU A 217 -6.14 3.19 13.44
C LEU A 217 -7.62 3.04 13.07
N VAL A 218 -8.47 2.70 14.03
CA VAL A 218 -9.90 2.51 13.76
C VAL A 218 -10.63 3.85 13.59
N ASP A 219 -10.13 4.96 14.14
CA ASP A 219 -10.65 6.32 13.83
C ASP A 219 -10.51 6.64 12.35
N HIS A 220 -9.38 6.27 11.74
CA HIS A 220 -9.20 6.39 10.28
C HIS A 220 -10.14 5.49 9.48
N ILE A 221 -10.40 4.27 9.94
CA ILE A 221 -11.38 3.38 9.30
C ILE A 221 -12.78 4.01 9.38
N ASP A 222 -13.20 4.46 10.57
CA ASP A 222 -14.49 5.11 10.80
C ASP A 222 -14.67 6.33 9.91
N HIS A 223 -13.64 7.17 9.78
CA HIS A 223 -13.67 8.35 8.92
C HIS A 223 -13.95 7.99 7.45
N VAL A 224 -13.23 7.00 6.90
CA VAL A 224 -13.50 6.53 5.52
C VAL A 224 -14.90 5.92 5.40
N VAL A 225 -15.34 5.14 6.38
CA VAL A 225 -16.69 4.56 6.37
C VAL A 225 -17.76 5.65 6.39
N GLN A 226 -17.54 6.73 7.14
CA GLN A 226 -18.46 7.86 7.23
C GLN A 226 -18.59 8.62 5.90
N ILE A 227 -17.49 8.90 5.20
CA ILE A 227 -17.52 9.74 3.99
C ILE A 227 -17.66 8.92 2.69
N ALA A 228 -17.07 7.74 2.64
CA ALA A 228 -17.07 6.90 1.44
C ALA A 228 -18.00 5.68 1.56
N GLY A 229 -18.12 5.09 2.75
CA GLY A 229 -18.89 3.88 3.00
C GLY A 229 -18.01 2.64 3.17
N ILE A 230 -18.59 1.59 3.76
CA ILE A 230 -17.87 0.36 4.16
C ILE A 230 -17.19 -0.39 3.02
N ASP A 231 -17.60 -0.15 1.78
CA ASP A 231 -17.09 -0.80 0.59
C ASP A 231 -15.75 -0.23 0.09
N TYR A 232 -15.22 0.83 0.72
CA TYR A 232 -14.07 1.59 0.20
C TYR A 232 -12.86 1.62 1.13
N VAL A 233 -12.89 0.84 2.22
CA VAL A 233 -11.82 0.78 3.23
C VAL A 233 -11.28 -0.64 3.43
N GLY A 234 -10.01 -0.75 3.79
CA GLY A 234 -9.34 -1.98 4.23
C GLY A 234 -8.13 -1.69 5.11
N ILE A 235 -7.16 -2.61 5.16
CA ILE A 235 -6.00 -2.54 6.08
C ILE A 235 -4.72 -2.85 5.30
N GLY A 236 -3.76 -1.91 5.34
CA GLY A 236 -2.44 -2.03 4.75
C GLY A 236 -1.39 -1.92 5.85
N THR A 237 -0.78 -3.02 6.27
CA THR A 237 -0.03 -3.00 7.55
C THR A 237 1.29 -2.24 7.47
N ASP A 238 1.94 -2.24 6.30
CA ASP A 238 3.33 -1.80 6.14
C ASP A 238 4.30 -2.50 7.13
N PHE A 239 3.95 -3.72 7.57
CA PHE A 239 4.85 -4.51 8.41
C PHE A 239 6.14 -4.82 7.66
N ASP A 240 7.25 -4.81 8.39
CA ASP A 240 8.62 -4.90 7.87
C ASP A 240 9.07 -3.72 6.98
N GLY A 241 8.16 -2.81 6.57
CA GLY A 241 8.44 -1.53 5.91
C GLY A 241 8.48 -0.32 6.85
N GLY A 242 7.88 -0.44 8.03
CA GLY A 242 7.90 0.58 9.09
C GLY A 242 6.65 0.57 9.98
N GLY A 243 5.57 -0.02 9.48
CA GLY A 243 4.28 -0.16 10.13
C GLY A 243 4.38 -0.76 11.53
N LYS A 244 3.84 -0.02 12.50
CA LYS A 244 3.77 -0.36 13.92
C LYS A 244 2.92 0.66 14.66
N ILE A 245 2.01 0.16 15.50
CA ILE A 245 1.26 0.94 16.49
C ILE A 245 1.25 0.22 17.84
N ALA A 246 0.94 0.96 18.91
CA ALA A 246 0.69 0.38 20.22
C ALA A 246 -0.52 -0.57 20.16
N GLY A 247 -0.29 -1.82 20.55
CA GLY A 247 -1.30 -2.89 20.48
C GLY A 247 -1.41 -3.58 19.12
N CYS A 248 -0.60 -3.20 18.11
CA CYS A 248 -0.47 -3.96 16.87
C CYS A 248 0.88 -3.67 16.19
N SER A 249 1.90 -4.38 16.62
CA SER A 249 3.29 -4.24 16.16
C SER A 249 3.76 -5.33 15.20
N ASN A 250 2.98 -6.41 15.07
CA ASN A 250 3.27 -7.54 14.21
C ASN A 250 2.00 -8.35 13.92
N VAL A 251 2.11 -9.33 13.02
CA VAL A 251 0.98 -10.15 12.54
C VAL A 251 0.21 -10.89 13.65
N ALA A 252 0.85 -11.24 14.77
CA ALA A 252 0.18 -11.96 15.87
C ALA A 252 -0.80 -11.07 16.65
N GLU A 253 -0.66 -9.74 16.54
CA GLU A 253 -1.45 -8.75 17.27
C GLU A 253 -2.61 -8.19 16.44
N MET A 254 -2.71 -8.54 15.15
CA MET A 254 -3.75 -8.03 14.23
C MET A 254 -5.19 -8.30 14.70
N LYS A 255 -5.40 -9.32 15.56
CA LYS A 255 -6.70 -9.58 16.21
C LYS A 255 -7.21 -8.39 17.02
N ASN A 256 -6.32 -7.53 17.52
CA ASN A 256 -6.69 -6.37 18.33
C ASN A 256 -7.47 -5.34 17.49
N ILE A 257 -7.21 -5.25 16.19
CA ILE A 257 -7.98 -4.42 15.25
C ILE A 257 -9.43 -4.93 15.17
N THR A 258 -9.61 -6.24 15.00
CA THR A 258 -10.95 -6.85 14.99
C THR A 258 -11.69 -6.64 16.31
N ILE A 259 -10.99 -6.74 17.45
CA ILE A 259 -11.59 -6.48 18.77
C ILE A 259 -12.08 -5.03 18.85
N GLU A 260 -11.30 -4.07 18.38
CA GLU A 260 -11.71 -2.66 18.39
C GLU A 260 -12.87 -2.38 17.42
N LEU A 261 -12.85 -2.95 16.20
CA LEU A 261 -13.97 -2.87 15.26
C LEU A 261 -15.27 -3.43 15.88
N LEU A 262 -15.21 -4.58 16.56
CA LEU A 262 -16.37 -5.13 17.26
C LEU A 262 -16.87 -4.22 18.38
N ARG A 263 -15.96 -3.60 19.15
CA ARG A 263 -16.34 -2.63 20.21
C ARG A 263 -17.06 -1.41 19.64
N ARG A 264 -16.72 -1.00 18.41
CA ARG A 264 -17.37 0.12 17.71
C ARG A 264 -18.65 -0.28 16.96
N GLY A 265 -19.06 -1.54 17.04
CA GLY A 265 -20.33 -2.01 16.52
C GLY A 265 -20.30 -2.53 15.09
N TYR A 266 -19.13 -2.68 14.48
CA TYR A 266 -19.03 -3.29 13.14
C TYR A 266 -19.52 -4.74 13.17
N SER A 267 -20.40 -5.07 12.24
CA SER A 267 -20.88 -6.44 12.06
C SER A 267 -19.79 -7.33 11.46
N ARG A 268 -19.94 -8.65 11.63
CA ARG A 268 -19.07 -9.64 10.99
C ARG A 268 -18.94 -9.42 9.48
N LYS A 269 -20.03 -9.09 8.79
CA LYS A 269 -20.02 -8.88 7.32
C LYS A 269 -19.20 -7.66 6.92
N GLU A 270 -19.24 -6.60 7.71
CA GLU A 270 -18.47 -5.37 7.45
C GLU A 270 -16.99 -5.61 7.75
N ILE A 271 -16.68 -6.31 8.84
CA ILE A 271 -15.31 -6.73 9.18
C ILE A 271 -14.73 -7.62 8.06
N GLU A 272 -15.50 -8.53 7.47
CA GLU A 272 -15.07 -9.34 6.32
C GLU A 272 -14.77 -8.49 5.08
N LYS A 273 -15.52 -7.42 4.84
CA LYS A 273 -15.24 -6.44 3.77
C LYS A 273 -13.91 -5.72 3.99
N ILE A 274 -13.70 -5.18 5.21
CA ILE A 274 -12.47 -4.48 5.61
C ILE A 274 -11.24 -5.40 5.46
N TRP A 275 -11.32 -6.64 5.96
CA TRP A 275 -10.17 -7.54 6.00
C TRP A 275 -9.74 -8.08 4.64
N SER A 276 -10.65 -8.18 3.67
CA SER A 276 -10.29 -8.73 2.34
C SER A 276 -11.32 -8.48 1.25
N GLY A 277 -12.62 -8.38 1.60
CA GLY A 277 -13.69 -8.35 0.60
C GLY A 277 -13.54 -7.21 -0.40
N ASN A 278 -13.16 -6.02 0.08
CA ASN A 278 -13.06 -4.82 -0.76
C ASN A 278 -11.86 -4.87 -1.72
N ILE A 279 -10.66 -5.20 -1.24
CA ILE A 279 -9.50 -5.34 -2.13
C ILE A 279 -9.66 -6.50 -3.13
N MET A 280 -10.30 -7.59 -2.71
CA MET A 280 -10.61 -8.72 -3.60
C MET A 280 -11.71 -8.38 -4.61
N ARG A 281 -12.55 -7.35 -4.37
CA ARG A 281 -13.47 -6.80 -5.38
C ARG A 281 -12.66 -6.06 -6.45
N VAL A 282 -11.78 -5.15 -6.04
CA VAL A 282 -10.95 -4.35 -6.96
C VAL A 282 -10.11 -5.26 -7.87
N LEU A 283 -9.41 -6.25 -7.29
CA LEU A 283 -8.63 -7.21 -8.08
C LEU A 283 -9.49 -7.97 -9.10
N ARG A 284 -10.70 -8.39 -8.71
CA ARG A 284 -11.63 -9.11 -9.61
C ARG A 284 -12.09 -8.23 -10.76
N THR A 285 -12.35 -6.96 -10.50
CA THR A 285 -12.76 -6.00 -11.54
C THR A 285 -11.64 -5.78 -12.54
N ALA A 286 -10.39 -5.61 -12.07
CA ALA A 286 -9.22 -5.50 -12.95
C ALA A 286 -9.01 -6.76 -13.81
N GLU A 287 -9.11 -7.95 -13.21
CA GLU A 287 -9.03 -9.23 -13.94
C GLU A 287 -10.14 -9.37 -14.99
N ALA A 288 -11.37 -8.97 -14.67
CA ALA A 288 -12.51 -9.07 -15.58
C ALA A 288 -12.40 -8.10 -16.77
N TYR A 289 -11.93 -6.88 -16.51
CA TYR A 289 -11.69 -5.88 -17.57
C TYR A 289 -10.67 -6.40 -18.59
N ALA A 290 -9.52 -6.90 -18.12
CA ALA A 290 -8.49 -7.45 -19.00
C ALA A 290 -8.99 -8.66 -19.81
N ALA A 291 -9.80 -9.53 -19.21
CA ALA A 291 -10.40 -10.65 -19.92
C ALA A 291 -11.38 -10.22 -21.03
N GLY A 292 -12.19 -9.17 -20.77
CA GLY A 292 -13.13 -8.62 -21.75
C GLY A 292 -12.44 -7.97 -22.95
N GLN A 293 -11.33 -7.25 -22.72
CA GLN A 293 -10.53 -6.65 -23.80
C GLN A 293 -9.95 -7.72 -24.74
N ASN A 294 -9.44 -8.83 -24.18
CA ASN A 294 -8.92 -9.94 -24.99
C ASN A 294 -10.00 -10.60 -25.85
N GLN A 295 -11.25 -10.65 -25.39
CA GLN A 295 -12.36 -11.17 -26.19
C GLN A 295 -12.75 -10.20 -27.32
N ALA A 296 -12.74 -8.89 -27.05
CA ALA A 296 -13.02 -7.87 -28.06
C ALA A 296 -11.97 -7.84 -29.19
N SER A 297 -10.69 -8.06 -28.87
CA SER A 297 -9.61 -8.15 -29.88
C SER A 297 -9.63 -9.42 -30.74
N LEU A 298 -10.47 -10.41 -30.39
CA LEU A 298 -10.63 -11.67 -31.12
C LEU A 298 -11.91 -11.70 -31.98
N LEU A 299 -12.73 -10.64 -31.91
CA LEU A 299 -13.88 -10.47 -32.81
C LEU A 299 -13.38 -9.78 -34.10
N PRO A 300 -13.72 -10.32 -35.29
CA PRO A 300 -13.21 -9.84 -36.57
C PRO A 300 -13.67 -8.43 -36.94
#